data_AF-A0A377YXK9-F1
#
_entry.id   AF-A0A377YXK9-F1
#
_cell.length_a   1.000
_cell.length_b   1.000
_cell.length_c   1.000
_cell.angle_alpha   90.00
_cell.angle_beta   90.00
_cell.angle_gamma   90.00
#
_symmetry.space_group_name_H-M   'P 1'
#
loop_
_entity.id
_entity.type
_entity.pdbx_description
1 polymer ?
#
loop_
_entity_poly.entity_id
_entity_poly.type
_entity_poly.pdbx_seq_one_letter_code
_entity_poly.pdbx_strand_id
1 'polypeptide(L)'
;MSLNRTQIVDWLYRCGDIFTKESDFLTGLDKEIGDADHGLNMHRGFSKVVEKLPSIADKDIGFILKNTGMTLLSNVGGASGPLFGTFFIRAAQVTQAHQSLTLDELYLMIREGADGVVNRGKAEPGDKNHVRRLAAGGGLPAPVQRAAPVDRRRAGCRLRSGRACGPRHHHYAGA
;
A
#
# COMPACT_ATOMS: atom_id res chain seq x y z
N MET A 1 -7.32 -11.73 -25.40
CA MET A 1 -6.20 -10.81 -25.06
C MET A 1 -5.53 -11.37 -23.81
N SER A 2 -4.22 -11.61 -23.83
CA SER A 2 -3.47 -12.19 -22.72
C SER A 2 -2.33 -11.26 -22.31
N LEU A 3 -2.00 -11.27 -21.01
CA LEU A 3 -0.88 -10.55 -20.41
C LEU A 3 0.32 -11.49 -20.35
N ASN A 4 1.41 -11.18 -21.02
CA ASN A 4 2.61 -12.03 -21.01
C ASN A 4 3.59 -11.66 -19.90
N ARG A 5 4.55 -12.55 -19.62
CA ARG A 5 5.58 -12.32 -18.59
C ARG A 5 6.39 -11.04 -18.79
N THR A 6 6.70 -10.66 -20.03
CA THR A 6 7.51 -9.47 -20.33
C THR A 6 6.75 -8.21 -19.90
N GLN A 7 5.44 -8.17 -20.13
CA GLN A 7 4.59 -7.08 -19.66
C GLN A 7 4.51 -7.00 -18.12
N ILE A 8 4.59 -8.14 -17.42
CA ILE A 8 4.67 -8.16 -15.95
C ILE A 8 6.02 -7.64 -15.46
N VAL A 9 7.12 -8.02 -16.12
CA VAL A 9 8.45 -7.47 -15.83
C VAL A 9 8.49 -5.97 -16.06
N ASP A 10 7.97 -5.50 -17.20
CA ASP A 10 7.86 -4.06 -17.51
C ASP A 10 6.99 -3.31 -16.49
N TRP A 11 5.91 -3.93 -16.01
CA TRP A 11 5.08 -3.38 -14.96
C TRP A 11 5.88 -3.21 -13.66
N LEU A 12 6.70 -4.18 -13.28
CA LEU A 12 7.53 -4.10 -12.07
C LEU A 12 8.64 -3.03 -12.19
N TYR A 13 9.23 -2.84 -13.37
CA TYR A 13 10.13 -1.72 -13.62
C TYR A 13 9.41 -0.37 -13.45
N ARG A 14 8.23 -0.21 -14.04
CA ARG A 14 7.41 1.01 -13.89
C ARG A 14 7.02 1.28 -12.43
N CYS A 15 6.80 0.23 -11.63
CA CYS A 15 6.62 0.36 -10.19
C CYS A 15 7.88 0.94 -9.50
N GLY A 16 9.07 0.46 -9.87
CA GLY A 16 10.33 1.05 -9.39
C GLY A 16 10.47 2.53 -9.73
N ASP A 17 10.16 2.89 -10.97
CA ASP A 17 10.22 4.29 -11.43
C ASP A 17 9.24 5.17 -10.65
N ILE A 18 7.99 4.74 -10.47
CA ILE A 18 6.97 5.55 -9.79
C ILE A 18 7.27 5.70 -8.30
N PHE A 19 7.71 4.64 -7.60
CA PHE A 19 8.06 4.74 -6.19
C PHE A 19 9.32 5.56 -5.96
N THR A 20 10.22 5.63 -6.93
CA THR A 20 11.36 6.54 -6.89
C THR A 20 10.92 7.99 -7.09
N LYS A 21 10.10 8.26 -8.12
CA LYS A 21 9.64 9.61 -8.45
C LYS A 21 8.74 10.21 -7.36
N GLU A 22 7.83 9.41 -6.81
CA GLU A 22 6.79 9.87 -5.88
C GLU A 22 7.17 9.66 -4.40
N SER A 23 8.41 9.27 -4.11
CA SER A 23 8.87 8.96 -2.74
C SER A 23 8.60 10.09 -1.75
N ASP A 24 8.98 11.33 -2.09
CA ASP A 24 8.79 12.48 -1.19
C ASP A 24 7.32 12.83 -1.01
N PHE A 25 6.52 12.68 -2.07
CA PHE A 25 5.08 12.91 -2.02
C PHE A 25 4.39 11.91 -1.09
N LEU A 26 4.67 10.61 -1.25
CA LEU A 26 4.11 9.55 -0.40
C LEU A 26 4.56 9.70 1.06
N THR A 27 5.81 10.09 1.28
CA THR A 27 6.34 10.41 2.62
C THR A 27 5.63 11.62 3.24
N GLY A 28 5.35 12.64 2.43
CA GLY A 28 4.59 13.81 2.85
C GLY A 28 3.15 13.48 3.25
N LEU A 29 2.46 12.62 2.49
CA LEU A 29 1.12 12.14 2.86
C LEU A 29 1.13 11.34 4.16
N ASP A 30 2.11 10.46 4.31
CA ASP A 30 2.25 9.62 5.51
C ASP A 30 2.62 10.45 6.75
N LYS A 31 3.36 11.55 6.58
CA LYS A 31 3.64 12.50 7.66
C LYS A 31 2.39 13.12 8.30
N GLU A 32 1.30 13.26 7.54
CA GLU A 32 0.07 13.86 8.08
C GLU A 32 -0.67 12.94 9.06
N ILE A 33 -0.51 11.62 8.94
CA ILE A 33 -1.32 10.63 9.67
C ILE A 33 -0.53 9.42 10.21
N GLY A 34 0.78 9.39 10.01
CA GLY A 34 1.69 8.26 10.28
C GLY A 34 3.08 8.75 10.69
N ASP A 35 4.10 7.93 10.41
CA ASP A 35 5.49 8.12 10.85
C ASP A 35 6.42 8.69 9.77
N ALA A 36 5.87 9.09 8.62
CA ALA A 36 6.57 9.74 7.52
C ALA A 36 7.70 8.86 6.95
N ASP A 37 7.43 7.56 6.79
CA ASP A 37 8.40 6.61 6.27
C ASP A 37 7.91 5.84 5.04
N HIS A 38 6.62 5.96 4.69
CA HIS A 38 6.00 5.12 3.67
C HIS A 38 6.69 5.21 2.30
N GLY A 39 6.91 6.43 1.79
CA GLY A 39 7.55 6.63 0.49
C GLY A 39 8.97 6.07 0.44
N LEU A 40 9.77 6.35 1.48
CA LEU A 40 11.13 5.83 1.64
C LEU A 40 11.15 4.29 1.68
N ASN A 41 10.22 3.68 2.44
CA ASN A 41 10.09 2.24 2.56
C ASN A 41 9.73 1.58 1.22
N MET A 42 8.79 2.16 0.46
CA MET A 42 8.39 1.63 -0.84
C MET A 42 9.48 1.81 -1.90
N HIS A 43 10.15 2.97 -1.94
CA HIS A 43 11.30 3.19 -2.81
C HIS A 43 12.42 2.19 -2.53
N ARG A 44 12.77 1.97 -1.24
CA ARG A 44 13.79 0.97 -0.86
C ARG A 44 13.42 -0.43 -1.32
N GLY A 45 12.17 -0.85 -1.08
CA GLY A 45 11.69 -2.17 -1.48
C GLY A 45 11.70 -2.39 -2.98
N PHE A 46 11.10 -1.47 -3.75
CA PHE A 46 11.00 -1.63 -5.20
C PHE A 46 12.32 -1.41 -5.93
N SER A 47 13.23 -0.59 -5.40
CA SER A 47 14.61 -0.54 -5.92
C SER A 47 15.28 -1.92 -5.83
N LYS A 48 15.11 -2.63 -4.71
CA LYS A 48 15.61 -4.01 -4.56
C LYS A 48 14.91 -5.03 -5.46
N VAL A 49 13.64 -4.82 -5.78
CA VAL A 49 12.94 -5.65 -6.78
C VAL A 49 13.58 -5.42 -8.15
N VAL A 50 13.73 -4.16 -8.56
CA VAL A 50 14.32 -3.78 -9.86
C VAL A 50 15.74 -4.29 -10.02
N GLU A 51 16.58 -4.23 -8.98
CA GLU A 51 17.93 -4.81 -8.97
C GLU A 51 17.93 -6.33 -9.27
N LYS A 52 16.91 -7.05 -8.80
CA LYS A 52 16.81 -8.51 -8.96
C LYS A 52 16.14 -8.94 -10.26
N LEU A 53 15.28 -8.11 -10.85
CA LEU A 53 14.51 -8.46 -12.05
C LEU A 53 15.36 -9.02 -13.20
N PRO A 54 16.54 -8.47 -13.55
CA PRO A 54 17.34 -8.99 -14.66
C PRO A 54 17.71 -10.47 -14.54
N SER A 55 17.91 -10.98 -13.32
CA SER A 55 18.31 -12.38 -13.09
C SER A 55 17.14 -13.36 -13.10
N ILE A 56 15.89 -12.86 -13.09
CA ILE A 56 14.67 -13.68 -13.02
C ILE A 56 13.67 -13.38 -14.13
N ALA A 57 13.95 -12.42 -15.01
CA ALA A 57 13.03 -11.98 -16.08
C ALA A 57 12.73 -13.09 -17.12
N ASP A 58 13.58 -14.09 -17.22
CA ASP A 58 13.43 -15.26 -18.09
C ASP A 58 12.64 -16.42 -17.45
N LYS A 59 12.17 -16.27 -16.21
CA LYS A 59 11.40 -17.29 -15.48
C LYS A 59 9.90 -17.16 -15.75
N ASP A 60 9.12 -18.08 -15.19
CA ASP A 60 7.67 -17.99 -15.22
C ASP A 60 7.13 -16.87 -14.31
N ILE A 61 5.89 -16.47 -14.54
CA ILE A 61 5.22 -15.37 -13.85
C ILE A 61 5.16 -15.63 -12.34
N GLY A 62 4.80 -16.84 -11.92
CA GLY A 62 4.76 -17.22 -10.51
C GLY A 62 6.13 -17.06 -9.83
N PHE A 63 7.20 -17.49 -10.48
CA PHE A 63 8.55 -17.31 -9.95
C PHE A 63 8.94 -15.83 -9.79
N ILE A 64 8.64 -15.00 -10.80
CA ILE A 64 8.90 -13.56 -10.76
C ILE A 64 8.13 -12.91 -9.60
N LEU A 65 6.81 -13.12 -9.52
CA LEU A 65 5.96 -12.53 -8.48
C LEU A 65 6.35 -13.03 -7.08
N LYS A 66 6.73 -14.30 -6.93
CA LYS A 66 7.21 -14.84 -5.65
C LYS A 66 8.47 -14.13 -5.18
N ASN A 67 9.45 -13.93 -6.07
CA ASN A 67 10.69 -13.23 -5.73
C ASN A 67 10.45 -11.75 -5.42
N THR A 68 9.54 -11.09 -6.15
CA THR A 68 9.09 -9.74 -5.82
C THR A 68 8.48 -9.69 -4.42
N GLY A 69 7.54 -10.57 -4.11
CA GLY A 69 6.87 -10.61 -2.81
C GLY A 69 7.83 -10.88 -1.65
N MET A 70 8.74 -11.85 -1.81
CA MET A 70 9.78 -12.11 -0.80
C MET A 70 10.72 -10.91 -0.62
N THR A 71 11.09 -10.23 -1.71
CA THR A 71 11.97 -9.06 -1.64
C THR A 71 11.27 -7.91 -0.90
N LEU A 72 10.01 -7.62 -1.22
CA LEU A 72 9.25 -6.58 -0.53
C LEU A 72 9.03 -6.92 0.95
N LEU A 73 8.72 -8.18 1.26
CA LEU A 73 8.54 -8.65 2.63
C LEU A 73 9.77 -8.38 3.52
N SER A 74 10.98 -8.51 2.97
CA SER A 74 12.23 -8.33 3.72
C SER A 74 12.81 -6.92 3.65
N ASN A 75 12.42 -6.10 2.68
CA ASN A 75 13.06 -4.80 2.43
C ASN A 75 12.13 -3.60 2.62
N VAL A 76 10.82 -3.78 2.65
CA VAL A 76 9.87 -2.70 2.99
C VAL A 76 9.61 -2.75 4.50
N GLY A 77 9.82 -1.61 5.17
CA GLY A 77 9.56 -1.47 6.61
C GLY A 77 8.09 -1.28 6.94
N GLY A 78 7.80 -1.22 8.25
CA GLY A 78 6.47 -0.94 8.77
C GLY A 78 5.40 -1.98 8.38
N ALA A 79 4.14 -1.56 8.42
CA ALA A 79 3.02 -2.42 8.06
C ALA A 79 2.98 -2.78 6.57
N SER A 80 3.58 -1.94 5.71
CA SER A 80 3.50 -2.09 4.25
C SER A 80 4.23 -3.32 3.73
N GLY A 81 5.39 -3.67 4.30
CA GLY A 81 6.18 -4.81 3.83
C GLY A 81 5.46 -6.15 3.91
N PRO A 82 4.92 -6.54 5.08
CA PRO A 82 4.09 -7.73 5.20
C PRO A 82 2.86 -7.74 4.29
N LEU A 83 2.23 -6.59 4.05
CA LEU A 83 1.03 -6.48 3.21
C LEU A 83 1.38 -6.68 1.72
N PHE A 84 2.27 -5.86 1.16
CA PHE A 84 2.68 -6.00 -0.24
C PHE A 84 3.38 -7.34 -0.50
N GLY A 85 4.24 -7.79 0.43
CA GLY A 85 4.85 -9.10 0.33
C GLY A 85 3.82 -10.22 0.26
N THR A 86 2.79 -10.17 1.11
CA THR A 86 1.70 -11.16 1.09
C THR A 86 0.92 -11.12 -0.22
N PHE A 87 0.58 -9.93 -0.74
CA PHE A 87 -0.11 -9.77 -2.02
C PHE A 87 0.62 -10.54 -3.14
N PHE A 88 1.90 -10.25 -3.33
CA PHE A 88 2.70 -10.85 -4.40
C PHE A 88 2.93 -12.36 -4.19
N ILE A 89 3.11 -12.80 -2.94
CA ILE A 89 3.28 -14.23 -2.64
C ILE A 89 1.99 -15.01 -2.95
N ARG A 90 0.82 -14.47 -2.64
CA ARG A 90 -0.47 -15.11 -2.95
C ARG A 90 -0.77 -15.10 -4.44
N ALA A 91 -0.56 -13.96 -5.09
CA ALA A 91 -0.64 -13.84 -6.55
C ALA A 91 0.25 -14.91 -7.25
N ALA A 92 1.48 -15.10 -6.77
CA ALA A 92 2.40 -16.08 -7.32
C ALA A 92 1.94 -17.53 -7.21
N GLN A 93 1.13 -17.89 -6.20
CA GLN A 93 0.66 -19.26 -6.00
C GLN A 93 -0.31 -19.71 -7.10
N VAL A 94 -1.11 -18.79 -7.63
CA VAL A 94 -2.10 -19.08 -8.68
C VAL A 94 -1.58 -18.84 -10.09
N THR A 95 -0.33 -18.37 -10.25
CA THR A 95 0.31 -18.13 -11.55
C THR A 95 1.58 -18.95 -11.75
N GLN A 96 1.76 -20.04 -10.98
CA GLN A 96 2.95 -20.90 -11.08
C GLN A 96 3.08 -21.52 -12.48
N ALA A 97 4.28 -21.46 -13.05
CA ALA A 97 4.59 -21.98 -14.38
C ALA A 97 3.87 -21.27 -15.55
N HIS A 98 3.03 -20.25 -15.31
CA HIS A 98 2.40 -19.47 -16.37
C HIS A 98 3.43 -18.58 -17.08
N GLN A 99 3.40 -18.59 -18.42
CA GLN A 99 4.18 -17.66 -19.26
C GLN A 99 3.32 -16.46 -19.74
N SER A 100 2.00 -16.64 -19.71
CA SER A 100 1.00 -15.62 -19.95
C SER A 100 -0.25 -15.89 -19.13
N LEU A 101 -1.01 -14.83 -18.84
CA LEU A 101 -2.28 -14.88 -18.13
C LEU A 101 -3.39 -14.39 -19.07
N THR A 102 -4.47 -15.16 -19.14
CA THR A 102 -5.77 -14.71 -19.63
C THR A 102 -6.37 -13.67 -18.68
N LEU A 103 -7.48 -13.05 -19.08
CA LEU A 103 -8.17 -12.09 -18.23
C LEU A 103 -8.69 -12.74 -16.93
N ASP A 104 -9.19 -13.97 -17.00
CA ASP A 104 -9.72 -14.70 -15.85
C ASP A 104 -8.60 -15.09 -14.86
N GLU A 105 -7.44 -15.51 -15.39
CA GLU A 105 -6.25 -15.80 -14.57
C GLU A 105 -5.67 -14.54 -13.94
N LEU A 106 -5.69 -13.41 -14.65
CA LEU A 106 -5.29 -12.11 -14.10
C LEU A 106 -6.24 -11.67 -12.99
N TYR A 107 -7.55 -11.84 -13.18
CA TYR A 107 -8.55 -11.56 -12.15
C TYR A 107 -8.31 -12.44 -10.91
N LEU A 108 -8.10 -13.74 -11.09
CA LEU A 108 -7.78 -14.67 -10.01
C LEU A 108 -6.50 -14.26 -9.27
N MET A 109 -5.44 -13.91 -9.99
CA MET A 109 -4.17 -13.44 -9.42
C MET A 109 -4.37 -12.22 -8.50
N ILE A 110 -5.13 -11.22 -8.96
CA ILE A 110 -5.40 -10.01 -8.18
C ILE A 110 -6.28 -10.33 -6.97
N ARG A 111 -7.31 -11.17 -7.15
CA ARG A 111 -8.23 -11.57 -6.08
C ARG A 111 -7.49 -12.26 -4.94
N GLU A 112 -6.72 -13.30 -5.24
CA GLU A 112 -5.98 -14.06 -4.22
C GLU A 112 -4.91 -13.19 -3.54
N GLY A 113 -4.28 -12.29 -4.30
CA GLY A 113 -3.40 -11.27 -3.75
C GLY A 113 -4.12 -10.39 -2.72
N ALA A 114 -5.27 -9.84 -3.09
CA ALA A 114 -6.06 -8.94 -2.23
C ALA A 114 -6.58 -9.66 -0.98
N ASP A 115 -7.13 -10.87 -1.13
CA ASP A 115 -7.61 -11.70 -0.02
C ASP A 115 -6.48 -12.03 0.95
N GLY A 116 -5.27 -12.25 0.44
CA GLY A 116 -4.06 -12.38 1.24
C GLY A 116 -3.80 -11.18 2.15
N VAL A 117 -3.94 -9.98 1.60
CA VAL A 117 -3.75 -8.71 2.33
C VAL A 117 -4.84 -8.52 3.37
N VAL A 118 -6.11 -8.76 3.03
CA VAL A 118 -7.25 -8.68 3.97
C VAL A 118 -7.01 -9.60 5.17
N ASN A 119 -6.69 -10.87 4.89
CA ASN A 119 -6.45 -11.88 5.92
C ASN A 119 -5.24 -11.54 6.80
N ARG A 120 -4.20 -10.90 6.24
CA ARG A 120 -3.03 -10.47 7.02
C ARG A 120 -3.32 -9.24 7.86
N GLY A 121 -4.03 -8.26 7.31
CA GLY A 121 -4.30 -6.98 7.94
C GLY A 121 -5.45 -7.00 8.94
N LYS A 122 -6.26 -8.08 8.96
CA LYS A 122 -7.53 -8.15 9.71
C LYS A 122 -8.44 -6.95 9.44
N ALA A 123 -8.38 -6.40 8.22
CA ALA A 123 -9.10 -5.18 7.89
C ALA A 123 -10.59 -5.51 7.70
N GLU A 124 -11.45 -4.86 8.48
CA GLU A 124 -12.91 -4.99 8.39
C GLU A 124 -13.49 -3.96 7.40
N PRO A 125 -14.71 -4.18 6.86
CA PRO A 125 -15.41 -3.20 6.04
C PRO A 125 -15.66 -1.89 6.83
N GLY A 126 -14.78 -0.89 6.67
CA GLY A 126 -14.85 0.40 7.38
C GLY A 126 -13.49 0.98 7.74
N ASP A 127 -12.43 0.15 7.74
CA ASP A 127 -11.08 0.60 8.04
C ASP A 127 -10.49 1.43 6.89
N LYS A 128 -9.86 2.56 7.24
CA LYS A 128 -9.19 3.48 6.29
C LYS A 128 -7.83 2.93 5.81
N ASN A 129 -7.77 1.64 5.46
CA ASN A 129 -6.54 1.00 5.03
C ASN A 129 -6.57 0.65 3.54
N HIS A 130 -5.40 0.66 2.90
CA HIS A 130 -5.16 0.44 1.46
C HIS A 130 -5.84 -0.81 0.86
N VAL A 131 -6.24 -1.75 1.72
CA VAL A 131 -6.94 -3.00 1.42
C VAL A 131 -8.24 -2.80 0.60
N ARG A 132 -8.96 -1.69 0.79
CA ARG A 132 -10.28 -1.48 0.15
C ARG A 132 -10.24 -1.41 -1.38
N ARG A 133 -9.17 -0.88 -1.99
CA ARG A 133 -9.19 -0.61 -3.45
C ARG A 133 -8.91 -1.84 -4.32
N LEU A 134 -8.37 -2.91 -3.75
CA LEU A 134 -8.06 -4.15 -4.47
C LEU A 134 -9.16 -5.22 -4.33
N ALA A 135 -9.86 -5.26 -3.19
CA ALA A 135 -10.93 -6.23 -2.94
C ALA A 135 -12.27 -5.87 -3.62
N ALA A 136 -12.44 -4.63 -4.10
CA ALA A 136 -13.66 -4.18 -4.76
C ALA A 136 -13.72 -4.65 -6.23
N GLY A 137 -13.95 -5.94 -6.43
CA GLY A 137 -14.60 -6.43 -7.65
C GLY A 137 -16.06 -5.96 -7.66
N GLY A 138 -16.32 -4.75 -8.17
CA GLY A 138 -17.69 -4.24 -8.30
C GLY A 138 -17.75 -2.78 -8.73
N GLY A 139 -17.98 -2.56 -10.04
CA GLY A 139 -18.39 -1.28 -10.62
C GLY A 139 -17.30 -0.21 -10.72
N LEU A 140 -17.05 0.29 -11.95
CA LEU A 140 -16.32 1.54 -12.17
C LEU A 140 -16.95 2.64 -11.29
N PRO A 141 -16.21 3.33 -10.40
CA PRO A 141 -16.75 4.52 -9.77
C PRO A 141 -16.91 5.61 -10.84
N ALA A 142 -18.07 6.26 -10.82
CA ALA A 142 -18.36 7.47 -11.60
C ALA A 142 -17.23 8.51 -11.46
N PRO A 143 -17.00 9.37 -12.47
CA PRO A 143 -15.92 10.36 -12.44
C PRO A 143 -16.01 11.20 -11.17
N VAL A 144 -14.87 11.28 -10.45
CA VAL A 144 -14.70 12.12 -9.26
C VAL A 144 -15.13 13.53 -9.62
N GLN A 145 -16.27 13.97 -9.10
CA GLN A 145 -16.62 15.38 -9.11
C GLN A 145 -15.66 16.11 -8.17
N ARG A 146 -15.05 17.16 -8.69
CA ARG A 146 -14.15 18.07 -7.96
C ARG A 146 -14.84 18.51 -6.66
N ALA A 147 -14.19 18.27 -5.51
CA ALA A 147 -14.67 18.80 -4.24
C ALA A 147 -14.79 20.33 -4.32
N ALA A 148 -15.96 20.85 -3.93
CA ALA A 148 -16.21 22.28 -3.82
C ALA A 148 -15.29 22.92 -2.76
N PRO A 149 -14.92 24.20 -2.89
CA PRO A 149 -14.02 24.84 -1.94
C PRO A 149 -14.69 24.99 -0.57
N VAL A 150 -13.98 24.61 0.49
CA VAL A 150 -14.37 24.87 1.89
C VAL A 150 -14.34 26.38 2.15
N ASP A 151 -15.51 26.97 2.41
CA ASP A 151 -15.65 28.36 2.83
C ASP A 151 -15.06 28.55 4.25
N ARG A 152 -13.93 29.26 4.34
CA ARG A 152 -13.27 29.66 5.59
C ARG A 152 -13.96 30.86 6.26
N ARG A 153 -15.27 30.77 6.51
CA ARG A 153 -15.99 31.77 7.32
C ARG A 153 -16.96 31.13 8.30
N ARG A 154 -16.43 30.48 9.33
CA ARG A 154 -17.09 30.32 10.65
C ARG A 154 -16.15 29.76 11.72
N ALA A 155 -14.97 30.36 11.89
CA ALA A 155 -14.25 30.28 13.16
C ALA A 155 -14.71 31.45 14.06
N GLY A 156 -15.93 31.32 14.59
CA GLY A 156 -16.49 32.25 15.56
C GLY A 156 -16.17 31.78 16.98
N CYS A 157 -15.17 32.42 17.58
CA CYS A 157 -14.87 32.35 19.01
C CYS A 157 -16.14 32.56 19.85
N ARG A 158 -16.47 31.60 20.72
CA ARG A 158 -17.34 31.82 21.88
C ARG A 158 -16.74 31.16 23.12
N LEU A 159 -16.01 31.97 23.88
CA LEU A 159 -15.85 31.80 25.31
C LEU A 159 -17.23 31.63 25.96
N ARG A 160 -17.47 30.49 26.61
CA ARG A 160 -18.54 30.36 27.60
C ARG A 160 -17.89 30.22 28.97
N SER A 161 -18.08 31.28 29.74
CA SER A 161 -17.88 31.38 31.18
C SER A 161 -18.53 30.23 31.95
N GLY A 162 -17.81 29.66 32.92
CA GLY A 162 -18.45 29.07 34.09
C GLY A 162 -17.80 27.80 34.65
N ARG A 163 -16.97 28.01 35.67
CA ARG A 163 -16.71 27.16 36.85
C ARG A 163 -15.48 26.23 36.85
N ALA A 164 -14.57 26.63 37.73
CA ALA A 164 -13.74 25.87 38.67
C ALA A 164 -12.53 25.09 38.13
N CYS A 165 -11.37 25.75 38.20
CA CYS A 165 -10.09 25.13 38.49
C CYS A 165 -10.15 24.30 39.80
N GLY A 166 -9.62 23.07 39.76
CA GLY A 166 -9.32 22.22 40.92
C GLY A 166 -7.97 21.51 40.71
N PRO A 167 -7.25 21.13 41.77
CA PRO A 167 -5.82 21.42 41.90
C PRO A 167 -4.88 20.38 41.28
N ARG A 168 -3.75 20.90 40.81
CA ARG A 168 -2.54 20.15 40.44
C ARG A 168 -1.92 19.54 41.70
N HIS A 169 -1.66 18.25 41.70
CA HIS A 169 -0.65 17.66 42.57
C HIS A 169 0.61 17.39 41.76
N HIS A 170 1.60 18.27 41.94
CA HIS A 170 3.01 17.93 41.77
C HIS A 170 3.42 17.02 42.93
N HIS A 171 4.05 15.89 42.63
CA HIS A 171 5.00 15.28 43.56
C HIS A 171 6.24 14.84 42.78
N TYR A 172 7.34 15.55 43.04
CA TYR A 172 8.70 15.09 42.86
C TYR A 172 9.33 15.07 44.27
N ALA A 173 10.08 14.00 44.57
CA ALA A 173 11.27 13.90 45.44
C ALA A 173 11.24 12.72 46.43
N GLY A 174 12.25 11.85 46.31
CA GLY A 174 13.06 11.40 47.45
C GLY A 174 12.83 9.99 47.98
N ALA A 175 13.62 9.03 47.48
CA ALA A 175 14.33 8.00 48.25
C ALA A 175 15.44 7.40 47.37
#